data_AF-A0A450USY6-F1
#
_entry.id   AF-A0A450USY6-F1
#
_cell.length_a   1.000
_cell.length_b   1.000
_cell.length_c   1.000
_cell.angle_alpha   90.00
_cell.angle_beta   90.00
_cell.angle_gamma   90.00
#
_symmetry.space_group_name_H-M   'P 1'
#
loop_
_entity.id
_entity.type
_entity.pdbx_description
1 polymer ?
#
loop_
_entity_poly.entity_id
_entity_poly.type
_entity_poly.pdbx_seq_one_letter_code
_entity_poly.pdbx_strand_id
1 'polypeptide(L)' 'MAEEAGERRGKEEGMRDGPREGRKEGMEMGERKGEERGRKEGERKKAAEIARAALARGLDVGMVAEIFGLMEGEIA' A
#
# COMPACT_ATOMS: atom_id res chain seq x y z
N MET A 1 48.57 -11.11 -0.86
CA MET A 1 48.38 -10.25 0.33
C MET A 1 47.36 -9.13 0.10
N ALA A 2 47.43 -8.36 -0.99
CA ALA A 2 46.45 -7.29 -1.25
C ALA A 2 45.02 -7.80 -1.53
N GLU A 3 44.86 -8.87 -2.33
CA GLU A 3 43.55 -9.49 -2.61
C GLU A 3 42.86 -10.00 -1.33
N GLU A 4 43.59 -10.77 -0.52
CA GLU A 4 43.04 -11.35 0.71
C GLU A 4 42.57 -10.29 1.72
N ALA A 5 43.24 -9.13 1.75
CA ALA A 5 42.84 -7.98 2.56
C ALA A 5 41.65 -7.20 1.97
N GLY A 6 41.44 -7.28 0.66
CA GLY A 6 40.26 -6.73 -0.02
C GLY A 6 39.03 -7.62 0.22
N GLU A 7 39.17 -8.93 0.07
CA GLU A 7 38.08 -9.89 0.31
C GLU A 7 37.61 -9.91 1.77
N ARG A 8 38.54 -9.84 2.74
CA ARG A 8 38.17 -9.73 4.16
C ARG A 8 37.40 -8.45 4.46
N ARG A 9 37.81 -7.32 3.89
CA ARG A 9 37.12 -6.04 4.05
C ARG A 9 35.73 -6.05 3.43
N GLY A 10 35.59 -6.55 2.20
CA GLY A 10 34.28 -6.66 1.55
C GLY A 10 33.31 -7.58 2.29
N LYS A 11 33.81 -8.69 2.87
CA LYS A 11 33.00 -9.58 3.72
C LYS A 11 32.57 -8.92 5.03
N GLU A 12 33.48 -8.20 5.69
CA GLU A 12 33.18 -7.50 6.94
C GLU A 12 32.18 -6.35 6.73
N GLU A 13 32.35 -5.59 5.65
CA GLU A 13 31.43 -4.51 5.25
C GLU A 13 30.05 -5.08 4.88
N GLY A 14 29.99 -6.14 4.07
CA GLY A 14 28.72 -6.80 3.73
C GLY A 14 27.99 -7.40 4.94
N MET A 15 28.71 -7.96 5.91
CA MET A 15 28.12 -8.47 7.15
C MET A 15 27.61 -7.35 8.07
N ARG A 16 28.24 -6.19 8.02
CA ARG A 16 27.91 -5.04 8.88
C ARG A 16 26.78 -4.18 8.31
N ASP A 17 26.85 -3.88 7.01
CA ASP A 17 25.96 -2.91 6.37
C ASP A 17 24.77 -3.58 5.67
N GLY A 18 24.94 -4.80 5.15
CA GLY A 18 23.85 -5.56 4.50
C GLY A 18 22.58 -5.70 5.36
N PRO A 19 22.65 -6.08 6.65
CA PRO A 19 21.47 -6.15 7.51
C PRO A 19 20.81 -4.79 7.76
N ARG A 20 21.59 -3.70 7.78
CA ARG A 20 21.08 -2.34 7.98
C ARG A 20 20.33 -1.86 6.75
N GLU A 21 20.92 -2.06 5.57
CA GLU A 21 20.30 -1.71 4.29
C GLU A 21 19.02 -2.52 4.08
N GLY A 22 19.08 -3.85 4.24
CA GLY A 22 17.91 -4.71 4.08
C GLY A 22 16.77 -4.37 5.05
N ARG A 23 17.08 -3.98 6.30
CA ARG A 23 16.05 -3.52 7.25
C ARG A 23 15.43 -2.20 6.80
N LYS A 24 16.24 -1.25 6.33
CA LYS A 24 15.77 0.06 5.87
C LYS A 24 14.86 -0.09 4.65
N GLU A 25 15.29 -0.85 3.65
CA GLU A 25 14.49 -1.13 2.45
C GLU A 25 13.18 -1.86 2.79
N GLY A 26 13.24 -2.84 3.70
CA GLY A 26 12.06 -3.55 4.17
C GLY A 26 11.04 -2.66 4.87
N MET A 27 11.51 -1.71 5.70
CA MET A 27 10.65 -0.72 6.36
C MET A 27 10.00 0.22 5.34
N GLU A 28 10.80 0.81 4.45
CA GLU A 28 10.31 1.77 3.45
C GLU A 28 9.28 1.12 2.50
N MET A 29 9.53 -0.11 2.05
CA MET A 29 8.57 -0.85 1.24
C MET A 29 7.29 -1.19 2.03
N GLY A 30 7.42 -1.55 3.31
CA GLY A 30 6.30 -1.84 4.18
C GLY A 30 5.40 -0.61 4.41
N GLU A 31 6.00 0.53 4.73
CA GLU A 31 5.31 1.81 4.94
C GLU A 31 4.59 2.25 3.66
N ARG A 32 5.28 2.22 2.51
CA ARG A 32 4.68 2.62 1.23
C ARG A 32 3.48 1.74 0.85
N LYS A 33 3.62 0.41 0.98
CA LYS A 33 2.51 -0.53 0.71
C LYS A 33 1.35 -0.33 1.68
N GLY A 34 1.66 -0.08 2.96
CA GLY A 34 0.66 0.19 3.99
C GLY A 34 -0.14 1.47 3.71
N GLU A 35 0.56 2.56 3.37
CA GLU A 35 -0.05 3.84 3.04
C GLU A 35 -0.93 3.73 1.78
N GLU A 36 -0.42 3.14 0.70
CA GLU A 36 -1.18 2.97 -0.54
C GLU A 36 -2.45 2.14 -0.32
N ARG A 37 -2.33 1.02 0.42
CA ARG A 37 -3.48 0.19 0.76
C ARG A 37 -4.48 0.93 1.63
N GLY A 38 -4.00 1.64 2.66
CA GLY A 38 -4.85 2.40 3.58
C GLY A 38 -5.60 3.52 2.86
N ARG A 39 -4.91 4.25 1.98
CA ARG A 39 -5.53 5.28 1.15
C ARG A 39 -6.61 4.71 0.24
N LYS A 40 -6.31 3.64 -0.49
CA LYS A 40 -7.27 3.00 -1.41
C LYS A 40 -8.50 2.46 -0.68
N GLU A 41 -8.30 1.85 0.50
CA GLU A 41 -9.40 1.36 1.33
C GLU A 41 -10.22 2.53 1.90
N GLY A 42 -9.59 3.62 2.31
CA GLY A 42 -10.26 4.84 2.77
C GLY A 42 -11.09 5.50 1.68
N GLU A 43 -10.54 5.63 0.47
CA GLU A 43 -11.26 6.17 -0.71
C GLU A 43 -12.46 5.29 -1.07
N ARG A 44 -12.31 3.96 -1.05
CA ARG A 44 -13.41 3.00 -1.26
C ARG A 44 -14.49 3.12 -0.18
N LYS A 45 -14.12 3.18 1.09
CA LYS A 45 -15.08 3.36 2.21
C LYS A 45 -15.85 4.66 2.08
N LYS A 46 -15.17 5.76 1.78
CA LYS A 46 -15.80 7.06 1.58
C LYS A 46 -16.76 7.05 0.40
N ALA A 47 -16.38 6.43 -0.72
CA ALA A 47 -17.26 6.27 -1.88
C ALA A 47 -18.53 5.48 -1.50
N ALA A 48 -18.39 4.37 -0.77
CA ALA A 48 -19.52 3.56 -0.33
C ALA A 48 -20.45 4.31 0.64
N GLU A 49 -19.91 5.12 1.56
CA GLU A 49 -20.71 5.95 2.48
C GLU A 49 -21.55 6.97 1.71
N ILE A 50 -20.94 7.68 0.75
CA ILE A 50 -21.66 8.65 -0.09
C ILE A 50 -22.70 7.95 -0.96
N ALA A 51 -22.37 6.79 -1.53
CA ALA A 51 -23.30 5.98 -2.31
C ALA A 51 -24.54 5.58 -1.48
N ARG A 52 -24.35 5.09 -0.25
CA ARG A 52 -25.46 4.75 0.66
C ARG A 52 -26.32 5.97 0.99
N ALA A 53 -25.70 7.13 1.22
CA ALA A 53 -26.44 8.38 1.45
C ALA A 53 -27.24 8.82 0.21
N ALA A 54 -26.71 8.60 -1.00
CA ALA A 54 -27.43 8.87 -2.24
C ALA A 54 -28.64 7.93 -2.42
N LEU A 55 -28.46 6.63 -2.17
CA LEU A 55 -29.57 5.66 -2.21
C LEU A 55 -30.68 5.99 -1.20
N ALA A 56 -30.30 6.41 0.01
CA ALA A 56 -31.26 6.84 1.04
C ALA A 56 -32.10 8.06 0.60
N ARG A 57 -31.64 8.82 -0.39
CA ARG A 57 -32.36 9.95 -1.01
C ARG A 57 -33.17 9.54 -2.24
N GLY A 58 -33.24 8.24 -2.55
CA GLY A 58 -34.00 7.70 -3.67
C GLY A 58 -33.30 7.76 -5.01
N LEU A 59 -31.97 7.93 -5.05
CA LEU A 59 -31.21 7.78 -6.29
C LEU A 59 -31.15 6.31 -6.72
N ASP A 60 -31.09 6.09 -8.03
CA ASP A 60 -31.00 4.78 -8.65
C ASP A 60 -29.67 4.08 -8.30
N VAL A 61 -29.76 2.77 -8.00
CA VAL A 61 -28.60 1.97 -7.59
C VAL A 61 -27.59 1.77 -8.71
N GLY A 62 -28.06 1.59 -9.95
CA GLY A 62 -27.18 1.45 -11.11
C GLY A 62 -26.40 2.74 -11.38
N MET A 63 -27.09 3.88 -11.33
CA MET A 63 -26.45 5.19 -11.52
C MET A 63 -25.44 5.51 -10.41
N VAL A 64 -25.76 5.22 -9.15
CA VAL A 64 -24.83 5.41 -8.02
C VAL A 64 -23.63 4.46 -8.15
N ALA A 65 -23.84 3.19 -8.51
CA ALA A 65 -22.77 2.23 -8.74
C ALA A 65 -21.81 2.69 -9.85
N GLU A 66 -22.33 3.21 -10.96
CA GLU A 66 -21.54 3.71 -12.07
C GLU A 66 -20.70 4.94 -11.67
N ILE A 67 -21.31 5.94 -11.02
CA ILE A 67 -20.63 7.18 -10.62
C ILE A 67 -19.47 6.91 -9.67
N PHE A 68 -19.66 6.01 -8.71
CA PHE A 68 -18.65 5.71 -7.69
C PHE A 68 -17.73 4.54 -8.06
N GLY A 69 -17.94 3.89 -9.22
CA GLY A 69 -17.19 2.72 -9.66
C GLY A 69 -17.28 1.54 -8.67
N LEU A 70 -18.44 1.41 -8.01
CA LEU A 70 -18.73 0.39 -7.02
C LEU A 70 -19.59 -0.70 -7.65
N MET A 71 -19.43 -1.94 -7.20
CA MET A 71 -20.42 -2.99 -7.48
C MET A 71 -21.63 -2.80 -6.57
N GLU A 72 -22.82 -3.20 -7.02
CA GLU A 72 -24.05 -3.11 -6.22
C GLU A 72 -23.90 -3.80 -4.85
N GLY A 73 -23.18 -4.92 -4.80
CA GLY A 73 -22.86 -5.62 -3.55
C GLY A 73 -21.93 -4.86 -2.58
N GLU A 74 -21.24 -3.81 -3.03
CA GLU A 74 -20.46 -2.92 -2.16
C GLU A 74 -21.34 -1.82 -1.53
N ILE A 75 -22.50 -1.55 -2.15
CA ILE A 75 -23.43 -0.48 -1.75
C ILE A 75 -24.58 -1.04 -0.88
N ALA A 76 -24.95 -2.30 -1.08
CA ALA A 76 -25.95 -3.04 -0.29
C ALA A 76 -25.59 -3.12 1.20
#